data_AF-A0ABD5RP66-F1
#
_entry.id   AF-A0ABD5RP66-F1
#
_cell.length_a   1.000
_cell.length_b   1.000
_cell.length_c   1.000
_cell.angle_alpha   90.00
_cell.angle_beta   90.00
_cell.angle_gamma   90.00
#
_symmetry.space_group_name_H-M   'P 1'
#
loop_
_entity.id
_entity.type
_entity.pdbx_description
1 polymer ?
#
loop_
_entity_poly.entity_id
_entity_poly.type
_entity_poly.pdbx_seq_one_letter_code
_entity_poly.pdbx_strand_id
1 'polypeptide(L)'
;MAARLRAKVRDRYDNMIQKLKARFDADDRAVSPVIGVILMVAITVILAAVIASMTLGLGNSVSNTAPNAQMSAEYDGTELTIEHKGGEKLKSGETEIVVDADTEETFGPDGSAEVGVGDSITITAGTAGANWQGTTVASSTSVAISSDQTISVTVIDTESNQIIYETEIDV
;
A
#
# COMPACT_ATOMS: atom_id res chain seq x y z
N MET A 1 -42.58 78.79 31.66
CA MET A 1 -41.17 78.59 31.23
C MET A 1 -40.67 77.15 31.45
N ALA A 2 -40.98 76.49 32.57
CA ALA A 2 -40.54 75.12 32.89
C ALA A 2 -40.98 74.01 31.90
N ALA A 3 -42.17 74.12 31.29
CA ALA A 3 -42.66 73.12 30.34
C ALA A 3 -41.82 73.02 29.06
N ARG A 4 -41.26 74.13 28.59
CA ARG A 4 -40.42 74.18 27.38
C ARG A 4 -39.03 73.57 27.61
N LEU A 5 -38.50 73.66 28.84
CA LEU A 5 -37.20 73.08 29.18
C LEU A 5 -37.27 71.54 29.28
N ARG A 6 -38.35 71.00 29.83
CA ARG A 6 -38.58 69.54 29.93
C ARG A 6 -38.75 68.86 28.58
N ALA A 7 -39.40 69.53 27.62
CA ALA A 7 -39.54 69.01 26.25
C ALA A 7 -38.18 68.92 25.53
N LYS A 8 -37.37 69.99 25.61
CA LYS A 8 -36.05 70.04 24.95
C LYS A 8 -35.04 69.03 25.51
N VAL A 9 -35.17 68.69 26.79
CA VAL A 9 -34.35 67.65 27.43
C VAL A 9 -34.76 66.26 26.95
N ARG A 10 -36.06 65.97 26.80
CA ARG A 10 -36.56 64.68 26.29
C ARG A 10 -36.08 64.40 24.87
N ASP A 11 -36.18 65.39 23.97
CA ASP A 11 -35.72 65.25 22.57
C ASP A 11 -34.21 64.97 22.45
N ARG A 12 -33.41 65.45 23.42
CA ARG A 12 -31.97 65.16 23.46
C ARG A 12 -31.69 63.72 23.88
N TYR A 13 -32.45 63.17 24.83
CA TYR A 13 -32.32 61.78 25.22
C TYR A 13 -32.75 60.83 24.10
N ASP A 14 -33.85 61.13 23.40
CA ASP A 14 -34.32 60.29 22.29
C ASP A 14 -33.32 60.27 21.13
N ASN A 15 -32.72 61.42 20.78
CA ASN A 15 -31.65 61.47 19.78
C ASN A 15 -30.38 60.71 20.21
N MET A 16 -30.02 60.75 21.50
CA MET A 16 -28.88 60.00 22.01
C MET A 16 -29.15 58.49 22.00
N ILE A 17 -30.36 58.07 22.37
CA ILE A 17 -30.77 56.65 22.35
C ILE A 17 -30.81 56.12 20.92
N GLN A 18 -31.31 56.89 19.95
CA GLN A 18 -31.29 56.50 18.54
C GLN A 18 -29.87 56.39 17.99
N LYS A 19 -28.98 57.35 18.30
CA LYS A 19 -27.56 57.28 17.91
C LYS A 19 -26.84 56.09 18.54
N LEU A 20 -27.21 55.70 19.75
CA LEU A 20 -26.62 54.56 20.45
C LEU A 20 -27.11 53.24 19.85
N LYS A 21 -28.41 53.08 19.58
CA LYS A 21 -28.98 51.89 18.90
C LYS A 21 -28.38 51.69 17.51
N ALA A 22 -28.26 52.76 16.72
CA ALA A 22 -27.67 52.70 15.38
C ALA A 22 -26.18 52.29 15.36
N ARG A 23 -25.44 52.50 16.45
CA ARG A 23 -24.05 52.02 16.59
C ARG A 23 -24.00 50.52 16.86
N PHE A 24 -24.91 49.99 17.68
CA PHE A 24 -24.95 48.55 17.99
C PHE A 24 -25.45 47.70 16.80
N ASP A 25 -26.42 48.18 16.02
CA ASP A 25 -26.89 47.47 14.82
C ASP A 25 -25.90 47.56 13.64
N ALA A 26 -24.91 48.43 13.69
CA ALA A 26 -23.89 48.58 12.65
C ALA A 26 -22.71 47.60 12.81
N ASP A 27 -22.45 47.12 14.03
CA ASP A 27 -21.36 46.18 14.33
C ASP A 27 -21.75 44.71 14.08
N ASP A 28 -23.06 44.40 14.01
CA ASP A 28 -23.59 43.07 13.61
C ASP A 28 -23.84 42.94 12.09
N ARG A 29 -23.53 43.99 11.30
CA ARG A 29 -23.59 43.89 9.84
C ARG A 29 -22.36 43.15 9.30
N ALA A 30 -22.55 41.84 9.18
CA ALA A 30 -21.96 40.96 8.18
C ALA A 30 -20.49 40.58 8.39
N VAL A 31 -20.20 39.85 9.47
CA VAL A 31 -19.32 38.68 9.30
C VAL A 31 -20.02 37.74 8.31
N SER A 32 -19.39 37.58 7.17
CA SER A 32 -20.07 37.63 5.88
C SER A 32 -20.68 36.30 5.44
N PRO A 33 -21.72 36.35 4.56
CA PRO A 33 -22.12 35.20 3.75
C PRO A 33 -20.92 34.51 3.08
N VAL A 34 -19.84 35.26 2.81
CA VAL A 34 -18.62 34.79 2.16
C VAL A 34 -17.72 34.01 3.12
N ILE A 35 -17.58 34.39 4.39
CA ILE A 35 -16.78 33.64 5.37
C ILE A 35 -17.40 32.26 5.65
N GLY A 36 -18.73 32.19 5.70
CA GLY A 36 -19.44 30.90 5.84
C GLY A 36 -19.22 29.97 4.63
N VAL A 37 -19.25 30.53 3.42
CA VAL A 37 -18.99 29.77 2.19
C VAL A 37 -17.54 29.29 2.14
N ILE A 38 -16.57 30.15 2.48
CA ILE A 38 -15.15 29.76 2.51
C ILE A 38 -14.92 28.63 3.52
N LEU A 39 -15.51 28.70 4.71
CA LEU A 39 -15.38 27.65 5.73
C LEU A 39 -16.02 26.32 5.29
N MET A 40 -17.21 26.37 4.68
CA MET A 40 -17.89 25.18 4.18
C MET A 40 -17.12 24.50 3.05
N VAL A 41 -16.61 25.29 2.11
CA VAL A 41 -15.79 24.80 0.99
C VAL A 41 -14.47 24.23 1.52
N ALA A 42 -13.82 24.90 2.48
CA ALA A 42 -12.56 24.43 3.04
C ALA A 42 -12.70 23.03 3.69
N ILE A 43 -13.73 22.83 4.53
CA ILE A 43 -13.93 21.54 5.21
C ILE A 43 -14.25 20.43 4.20
N THR A 44 -15.12 20.70 3.22
CA THR A 44 -15.48 19.70 2.21
C THR A 44 -14.31 19.33 1.31
N VAL A 45 -13.44 20.28 0.95
CA VAL A 45 -12.21 20.01 0.20
C VAL A 45 -11.23 19.17 1.02
N ILE A 46 -11.06 19.46 2.31
CA ILE A 46 -10.21 18.65 3.19
C ILE A 46 -10.76 17.22 3.30
N LEU A 47 -12.06 17.05 3.57
CA LEU A 47 -12.68 15.73 3.68
C LEU A 47 -12.58 14.95 2.38
N ALA A 48 -12.80 15.60 1.24
CA ALA A 48 -12.64 14.98 -0.08
C ALA A 48 -11.20 14.53 -0.31
N ALA A 49 -10.20 15.36 0.02
CA ALA A 49 -8.79 15.01 -0.13
C ALA A 49 -8.37 13.84 0.77
N VAL A 50 -8.84 13.81 2.02
CA VAL A 50 -8.54 12.72 2.96
C VAL A 50 -9.15 11.40 2.48
N ILE A 51 -10.42 11.41 2.09
CA ILE A 51 -11.08 10.22 1.55
C ILE A 51 -10.38 9.76 0.28
N ALA A 52 -10.06 10.68 -0.64
CA ALA A 52 -9.32 10.36 -1.87
C ALA A 52 -7.96 9.71 -1.57
N SER A 53 -7.21 10.22 -0.58
CA SER A 53 -5.93 9.64 -0.17
C SER A 53 -6.06 8.24 0.43
N MET A 54 -7.09 7.99 1.24
CA MET A 54 -7.38 6.68 1.80
C MET A 54 -7.85 5.70 0.71
N THR A 55 -8.71 6.14 -0.21
CA THR A 55 -9.22 5.30 -1.30
C THR A 55 -8.13 4.98 -2.33
N LEU A 56 -7.24 5.93 -2.63
CA LEU A 56 -6.11 5.69 -3.52
C LEU A 56 -5.08 4.75 -2.86
N GLY A 57 -4.84 4.90 -1.56
CA GLY A 57 -4.00 3.97 -0.79
C GLY A 57 -4.51 2.53 -0.80
N LEU A 58 -5.83 2.32 -0.76
CA LEU A 58 -6.44 0.98 -0.86
C LEU A 58 -6.41 0.41 -2.29
N GLY A 59 -6.45 1.26 -3.32
CA GLY A 59 -6.32 0.83 -4.72
C GLY A 59 -4.99 0.13 -5.01
N ASN A 60 -3.92 0.54 -4.33
CA ASN A 60 -2.61 -0.11 -4.45
C ASN A 60 -2.53 -1.47 -3.73
N SER A 61 -3.36 -1.73 -2.72
CA SER A 61 -3.33 -2.97 -1.94
C SER A 61 -4.30 -4.04 -2.43
N VAL A 62 -5.41 -3.65 -3.09
CA VAL A 62 -6.46 -4.59 -3.53
C VAL A 62 -6.11 -5.28 -4.85
N SER A 63 -5.23 -4.70 -5.67
CA SER A 63 -4.90 -5.27 -6.99
C SER A 63 -3.69 -6.19 -7.02
N ASN A 64 -2.87 -6.23 -5.96
CA ASN A 64 -1.62 -6.99 -5.92
C ASN A 64 -1.59 -7.84 -4.64
N THR A 65 -2.46 -8.85 -4.56
CA THR A 65 -2.32 -9.89 -3.53
C THR A 65 -1.59 -11.05 -4.17
N ALA A 66 -0.50 -11.54 -3.55
CA ALA A 66 0.23 -12.69 -4.06
C ALA A 66 -0.68 -13.92 -4.20
N PRO A 67 -0.36 -14.80 -5.17
CA PRO A 67 -1.09 -16.04 -5.33
C PRO A 67 -0.99 -16.89 -4.07
N ASN A 68 -2.12 -17.45 -3.62
CA ASN A 68 -2.14 -18.34 -2.47
C ASN A 68 -1.79 -19.76 -2.94
N ALA A 69 -0.50 -20.09 -2.94
CA ALA A 69 0.03 -21.42 -3.27
C ALA A 69 0.57 -22.13 -2.02
N GLN A 70 0.36 -23.44 -1.94
CA GLN A 70 0.99 -24.32 -0.96
C GLN A 70 2.14 -25.04 -1.65
N MET A 71 3.33 -24.95 -1.08
CA MET A 71 4.54 -25.52 -1.67
C MET A 71 5.31 -26.36 -0.65
N SER A 72 6.21 -27.20 -1.14
CA SER A 72 7.21 -27.90 -0.35
C SER A 72 8.54 -27.87 -1.08
N ALA A 73 9.64 -27.60 -0.38
CA ALA A 73 10.97 -27.72 -0.94
C ALA A 73 11.75 -28.87 -0.29
N GLU A 74 12.45 -29.65 -1.10
CA GLU A 74 13.28 -30.77 -0.68
C GLU A 74 14.60 -30.74 -1.45
N TYR A 75 15.71 -31.02 -0.78
CA TYR A 75 17.03 -31.15 -1.40
C TYR A 75 17.55 -32.58 -1.27
N ASP A 76 17.98 -33.18 -2.38
CA ASP A 76 18.41 -34.58 -2.43
C ASP A 76 19.94 -34.79 -2.38
N GLY A 77 20.70 -33.72 -2.22
CA GLY A 77 22.17 -33.72 -2.29
C GLY A 77 22.73 -33.18 -3.61
N THR A 78 21.90 -33.04 -4.65
CA THR A 78 22.29 -32.51 -5.96
C THR A 78 21.29 -31.47 -6.48
N GLU A 79 20.00 -31.73 -6.28
CA GLU A 79 18.90 -30.94 -6.81
C GLU A 79 17.96 -30.49 -5.69
N LEU A 80 17.66 -29.20 -5.67
CA LEU A 80 16.59 -28.60 -4.87
C LEU A 80 15.30 -28.64 -5.69
N THR A 81 14.31 -29.38 -5.21
CA THR A 81 13.00 -29.51 -5.84
C THR A 81 11.96 -28.77 -5.02
N ILE A 82 11.31 -27.79 -5.64
CA ILE A 82 10.19 -27.04 -5.06
C ILE A 82 8.91 -27.52 -5.74
N GLU A 83 8.08 -28.26 -5.01
CA GLU A 83 6.83 -28.83 -5.52
C GLU A 83 5.62 -27.98 -5.14
N HIS A 84 4.69 -27.81 -6.08
CA HIS A 84 3.42 -27.13 -5.86
C HIS A 84 2.35 -28.14 -5.40
N LYS A 85 1.95 -28.04 -4.13
CA LYS A 85 1.02 -28.98 -3.47
C LYS A 85 -0.44 -28.56 -3.55
N GLY A 86 -0.73 -27.29 -3.84
CA GLY A 86 -2.11 -26.80 -3.84
C GLY A 86 -2.22 -25.29 -4.04
N GLY A 87 -3.42 -24.81 -4.36
CA GLY A 87 -3.69 -23.37 -4.51
C GLY A 87 -3.54 -22.86 -5.94
N GLU A 88 -3.21 -21.58 -6.07
CA GLU A 88 -3.11 -20.87 -7.35
C GLU A 88 -1.79 -21.16 -8.08
N LYS A 89 -1.81 -21.11 -9.41
CA LYS A 89 -0.62 -21.37 -10.24
C LYS A 89 0.40 -20.25 -10.08
N LEU A 90 1.68 -20.59 -10.23
CA LEU A 90 2.79 -19.64 -10.29
C LEU A 90 3.28 -19.50 -11.72
N LYS A 91 3.63 -18.28 -12.14
CA LYS A 91 4.23 -18.02 -13.44
C LYS A 91 5.68 -17.59 -13.27
N SER A 92 6.57 -18.14 -14.08
CA SER A 92 8.00 -17.79 -14.04
C SER A 92 8.26 -16.32 -14.34
N GLY A 93 7.39 -15.64 -15.09
CA GLY A 93 7.49 -14.20 -15.39
C GLY A 93 6.92 -13.27 -14.32
N GLU A 94 6.26 -13.81 -13.30
CA GLU A 94 5.64 -13.04 -12.20
C GLU A 94 6.18 -13.47 -10.82
N THR A 95 7.04 -14.48 -10.77
CA THR A 95 7.55 -15.08 -9.53
C THR A 95 9.07 -15.09 -9.53
N GLU A 96 9.63 -14.79 -8.36
CA GLU A 96 11.06 -14.81 -8.09
C GLU A 96 11.35 -15.85 -7.00
N ILE A 97 12.43 -16.62 -7.16
CA ILE A 97 12.86 -17.62 -6.18
C ILE A 97 14.24 -17.23 -5.69
N VAL A 98 14.36 -16.92 -4.41
CA VAL A 98 15.63 -16.69 -3.74
C VAL A 98 16.05 -17.97 -3.05
N VAL A 99 17.27 -18.41 -3.30
CA VAL A 99 17.90 -19.53 -2.59
C VAL A 99 19.16 -19.01 -1.93
N ASP A 100 19.17 -19.01 -0.61
CA ASP A 100 20.33 -18.66 0.20
C ASP A 100 20.95 -19.94 0.78
N ALA A 101 22.24 -20.13 0.54
CA ALA A 101 23.03 -21.29 0.92
C ALA A 101 24.50 -20.84 1.10
N ASP A 102 25.48 -21.48 0.46
CA ASP A 102 26.85 -20.93 0.43
C ASP A 102 26.93 -19.63 -0.39
N THR A 103 26.07 -19.53 -1.40
CA THR A 103 25.89 -18.35 -2.24
C THR A 103 24.40 -18.06 -2.36
N GLU A 104 24.00 -16.84 -2.03
CA GLU A 104 22.65 -16.34 -2.28
C GLU A 104 22.46 -16.10 -3.77
N GLU A 105 21.42 -16.70 -4.35
CA GLU A 105 21.05 -16.51 -5.73
C GLU A 105 19.56 -16.26 -5.88
N THR A 106 19.24 -15.44 -6.86
CA THR A 106 17.86 -15.08 -7.20
C THR A 106 17.55 -15.55 -8.61
N PHE A 107 16.54 -16.41 -8.72
CA PHE A 107 15.95 -16.86 -9.96
C PHE A 107 14.69 -16.02 -10.19
N GLY A 108 14.92 -14.83 -10.73
CA GLY A 108 13.91 -13.79 -10.96
C GLY A 108 13.38 -13.79 -12.38
N PRO A 109 12.32 -13.00 -12.63
CA PRO A 109 11.30 -13.40 -13.57
C PRO A 109 11.80 -13.40 -15.00
N ASP A 110 11.77 -14.58 -15.63
CA ASP A 110 11.97 -14.75 -17.06
C ASP A 110 11.06 -15.87 -17.58
N GLY A 111 10.71 -15.79 -18.86
CA GLY A 111 9.84 -16.75 -19.51
C GLY A 111 8.37 -16.61 -19.15
N SER A 112 7.61 -17.63 -19.55
CA SER A 112 6.15 -17.69 -19.43
C SER A 112 5.67 -19.06 -18.95
N ALA A 113 6.54 -19.80 -18.26
CA ALA A 113 6.22 -21.12 -17.76
C ALA A 113 5.24 -21.00 -16.59
N GLU A 114 4.32 -21.94 -16.50
CA GLU A 114 3.34 -22.04 -15.41
C GLU A 114 3.61 -23.31 -14.62
N VAL A 115 3.58 -23.20 -13.29
CA VAL A 115 3.67 -24.31 -12.34
C VAL A 115 2.35 -24.38 -11.59
N GLY A 116 1.61 -25.47 -11.77
CA GLY A 116 0.37 -25.75 -11.07
C GLY A 116 0.49 -26.93 -10.11
N VAL A 117 -0.63 -27.35 -9.55
CA VAL A 117 -0.66 -28.44 -8.56
C VAL A 117 -0.10 -29.74 -9.14
N GLY A 118 0.93 -30.28 -8.47
CA GLY A 118 1.66 -31.49 -8.85
C GLY A 118 2.87 -31.24 -9.74
N ASP A 119 3.10 -30.00 -10.16
CA ASP A 119 4.29 -29.59 -10.90
C ASP A 119 5.42 -29.20 -9.92
N SER A 120 6.67 -29.18 -10.41
CA SER A 120 7.81 -28.77 -9.62
C SER A 120 8.74 -27.80 -10.36
N ILE A 121 9.53 -27.08 -9.56
CA ILE A 121 10.61 -26.23 -10.00
C ILE A 121 11.89 -26.85 -9.46
N THR A 122 12.87 -27.09 -10.33
CA THR A 122 14.13 -27.70 -9.90
C THR A 122 15.31 -26.76 -10.08
N ILE A 123 16.21 -26.76 -9.10
CA ILE A 123 17.45 -25.97 -9.10
C ILE A 123 18.58 -26.95 -8.80
N THR A 124 19.44 -27.17 -9.78
CA THR A 124 20.59 -28.06 -9.63
C THR A 124 21.77 -27.28 -9.05
N ALA A 125 22.35 -27.77 -7.95
CA ALA A 125 23.52 -27.14 -7.33
C ALA A 125 24.67 -27.00 -8.35
N GLY A 126 25.31 -25.83 -8.37
CA GLY A 126 26.38 -25.49 -9.31
C GLY A 126 25.92 -25.19 -10.74
N THR A 127 24.60 -25.15 -11.01
CA THR A 127 24.05 -24.77 -12.31
C THR A 127 23.40 -23.38 -12.23
N ALA A 128 23.67 -22.53 -13.23
CA ALA A 128 23.14 -21.18 -13.30
C ALA A 128 21.75 -21.14 -13.96
N GLY A 129 20.73 -21.53 -13.21
CA GLY A 129 19.33 -21.42 -13.62
C GLY A 129 18.38 -22.30 -12.82
N ALA A 130 17.09 -21.98 -12.91
CA ALA A 130 15.98 -22.75 -12.36
C ALA A 130 15.14 -23.36 -13.50
N ASN A 131 14.71 -24.60 -13.35
CA ASN A 131 13.88 -25.30 -14.32
C ASN A 131 12.42 -25.30 -13.89
N TRP A 132 11.58 -24.63 -14.66
CA TRP A 132 10.13 -24.55 -14.50
C TRP A 132 9.46 -25.51 -15.48
N GLN A 133 9.21 -26.76 -15.06
CA GLN A 133 8.53 -27.78 -15.88
C GLN A 133 9.10 -27.92 -17.32
N GLY A 134 10.43 -27.95 -17.45
CA GLY A 134 11.15 -28.06 -18.72
C GLY A 134 11.58 -26.73 -19.35
N THR A 135 11.20 -25.59 -18.76
CA THR A 135 11.64 -24.26 -19.18
C THR A 135 12.71 -23.74 -18.23
N THR A 136 13.92 -23.50 -18.73
CA THR A 136 15.01 -22.96 -17.90
C THR A 136 14.94 -21.44 -17.84
N VAL A 137 14.81 -20.90 -16.63
CA VAL A 137 15.04 -19.50 -16.28
C VAL A 137 16.51 -19.37 -15.94
N ALA A 138 17.29 -18.69 -16.79
CA ALA A 138 18.72 -18.55 -16.59
C ALA A 138 19.02 -17.56 -15.45
N SER A 139 20.05 -17.86 -14.66
CA SER A 139 20.67 -16.91 -13.75
C SER A 139 22.08 -16.56 -14.24
N SER A 140 22.61 -15.42 -13.82
CA SER A 140 24.01 -15.03 -14.12
C SER A 140 25.02 -15.86 -13.33
N THR A 141 24.57 -16.47 -12.24
CA THR A 141 25.37 -17.16 -11.24
C THR A 141 24.63 -18.41 -10.77
N SER A 142 25.33 -19.31 -10.08
CA SER A 142 24.80 -20.62 -9.67
C SER A 142 24.80 -20.75 -8.16
N VAL A 143 23.80 -21.42 -7.61
CA VAL A 143 23.77 -21.74 -6.18
C VAL A 143 24.82 -22.80 -5.88
N ALA A 144 25.73 -22.51 -4.97
CA ALA A 144 26.58 -23.50 -4.33
C ALA A 144 25.93 -24.03 -3.05
N ILE A 145 25.91 -25.36 -2.90
CA ILE A 145 25.39 -26.03 -1.71
C ILE A 145 26.44 -27.03 -1.24
N SER A 146 26.95 -26.85 -0.03
CA SER A 146 27.84 -27.78 0.67
C SER A 146 27.12 -28.51 1.80
N SER A 147 27.75 -29.58 2.29
CA SER A 147 27.23 -30.37 3.42
C SER A 147 27.37 -29.62 4.75
N ASP A 148 26.48 -29.89 5.70
CA ASP A 148 26.41 -29.30 7.04
C ASP A 148 26.02 -27.81 7.02
N GLN A 149 25.04 -27.45 6.18
CA GLN A 149 24.56 -26.09 5.95
C GLN A 149 23.02 -26.05 6.03
N THR A 150 22.47 -24.85 6.22
CA THR A 150 21.03 -24.61 6.15
C THR A 150 20.75 -23.83 4.86
N ILE A 151 19.86 -24.36 4.01
CA ILE A 151 19.41 -23.72 2.78
C ILE A 151 18.10 -22.99 3.09
N SER A 152 18.05 -21.68 2.87
CA SER A 152 16.82 -20.90 2.94
C SER A 152 16.25 -20.73 1.53
N VAL A 153 15.00 -21.13 1.34
CA VAL A 153 14.28 -21.00 0.06
C VAL A 153 13.11 -20.06 0.25
N THR A 154 13.09 -18.96 -0.50
CA THR A 154 12.03 -17.95 -0.45
C THR A 154 11.45 -17.77 -1.84
N VAL A 155 10.13 -17.91 -1.97
CA VAL A 155 9.37 -17.68 -3.20
C VAL A 155 8.60 -16.38 -3.05
N ILE A 156 8.82 -15.44 -3.96
CA ILE A 156 8.32 -14.06 -3.90
C ILE A 156 7.47 -13.77 -5.14
N ASP A 157 6.31 -13.17 -4.94
CA ASP A 157 5.50 -12.61 -6.02
C ASP A 157 6.01 -11.22 -6.40
N THR A 158 6.35 -11.03 -7.68
CA THR A 158 6.99 -9.78 -8.15
C THR A 158 6.00 -8.63 -8.30
N GLU A 159 4.70 -8.91 -8.48
CA GLU A 159 3.67 -7.88 -8.59
C GLU A 159 3.33 -7.27 -7.24
N SER A 160 3.17 -8.11 -6.21
CA SER A 160 2.82 -7.69 -4.85
C SER A 160 4.01 -7.50 -3.91
N ASN A 161 5.20 -7.98 -4.28
CA ASN A 161 6.39 -8.09 -3.41
C ASN A 161 6.09 -8.81 -2.09
N GLN A 162 5.19 -9.79 -2.11
CA GLN A 162 4.84 -10.60 -0.95
C GLN A 162 5.52 -11.97 -1.07
N ILE A 163 5.93 -12.51 0.07
CA ILE A 163 6.44 -13.88 0.17
C ILE A 163 5.25 -14.84 0.03
N ILE A 164 5.32 -15.73 -0.94
CA ILE A 164 4.35 -16.81 -1.17
C ILE A 164 4.71 -18.01 -0.27
N TYR A 165 5.99 -18.35 -0.22
CA TYR A 165 6.50 -19.51 0.51
C TYR A 165 7.91 -19.25 1.02
N GLU A 166 8.21 -19.75 2.22
CA GLU A 166 9.54 -19.69 2.82
C GLU A 166 9.80 -20.96 3.63
N THR A 167 10.99 -21.54 3.48
CA THR A 167 11.41 -22.70 4.25
C THR A 167 12.92 -22.75 4.42
N GLU A 168 13.35 -23.47 5.46
CA GLU A 168 14.75 -23.76 5.75
C GLU A 168 14.95 -25.28 5.69
N ILE A 169 16.01 -25.73 5.01
CA ILE A 169 16.36 -27.14 4.82
C ILE A 169 17.77 -27.35 5.35
N ASP A 170 17.94 -28.20 6.36
CA ASP A 170 19.27 -28.60 6.85
C ASP A 170 19.81 -29.76 6.01
N VAL A 171 21.06 -29.64 5.55
CA VAL A 171 21.74 -30.57 4.63
C VAL A 171 23.10 -31.02 5.12
#